data_AF-A0A4Z0QPR7-F1
#
_entry.id   AF-A0A4Z0QPR7-F1
#
_cell.length_a   1.000
_cell.length_b   1.000
_cell.length_c   1.000
_cell.angle_alpha   90.00
_cell.angle_beta   90.00
_cell.angle_gamma   90.00
#
_symmetry.space_group_name_H-M   'P 1'
#
loop_
_entity.id
_entity.type
_entity.pdbx_description
1 polymer ?
#
loop_
_entity_poly.entity_id
_entity_poly.type
_entity_poly.pdbx_seq_one_letter_code
_entity_poly.pdbx_strand_id
1 'polypeptide(L)'
;MSKAKPDANDLRRLIGYTMITFMSVFIFLPVLWFVHLFTQDSGLYLRWIICSAFLVIFNLLFYYWNYPKGWLANLWCLIGINMLVLIFEYFWLMQSMG
;
A
#
# COMPACT_ATOMS: atom_id res chain seq x y z
N MET A 1 22.83 -2.83 -27.07
CA MET A 1 21.77 -3.50 -26.27
C MET A 1 20.43 -2.99 -26.77
N SER A 2 19.70 -3.80 -27.54
CA SER A 2 18.35 -3.45 -28.00
C SER A 2 17.48 -3.29 -26.76
N LYS A 3 16.93 -2.09 -26.53
CA LYS A 3 15.86 -1.89 -25.54
C LYS A 3 14.68 -2.71 -26.06
N ALA A 4 14.55 -3.94 -25.55
CA ALA A 4 13.38 -4.77 -25.81
C ALA A 4 12.14 -3.91 -25.59
N LYS A 5 11.23 -3.89 -26.57
CA LYS A 5 9.98 -3.16 -26.43
C LYS A 5 9.31 -3.60 -25.12
N PRO A 6 8.85 -2.67 -24.28
CA PRO A 6 8.14 -3.03 -23.06
C PRO A 6 6.98 -3.96 -23.42
N ASP A 7 6.90 -5.11 -22.76
CA ASP A 7 5.85 -6.09 -23.01
C ASP A 7 4.52 -5.53 -22.48
N ALA A 8 3.40 -5.95 -23.06
CA ALA A 8 2.07 -5.55 -22.56
C ALA A 8 1.87 -5.96 -21.09
N ASN A 9 2.54 -7.03 -20.65
CA ASN A 9 2.54 -7.46 -19.25
C ASN A 9 3.32 -6.51 -18.34
N ASP A 10 4.37 -5.85 -18.82
CA ASP A 10 5.11 -4.86 -18.03
C ASP A 10 4.25 -3.63 -17.74
N LEU A 11 3.52 -3.15 -18.75
CA LEU A 11 2.60 -2.03 -18.60
C LEU A 11 1.44 -2.37 -17.65
N ARG A 12 0.84 -3.56 -17.80
CA ARG A 12 -0.22 -4.04 -16.90
C ARG A 12 0.27 -4.17 -15.46
N ARG A 13 1.49 -4.70 -15.27
CA ARG A 13 2.12 -4.81 -13.94
C ARG A 13 2.29 -3.42 -13.35
N LEU A 14 2.87 -2.48 -14.09
CA LEU A 14 3.09 -1.11 -13.61
C LEU A 14 1.77 -0.44 -13.16
N ILE A 15 0.75 -0.46 -14.03
CA ILE A 15 -0.57 0.13 -13.72
C ILE A 15 -1.17 -0.53 -12.48
N GLY A 16 -1.16 -1.86 -12.41
CA GLY A 16 -1.68 -2.60 -11.26
C GLY A 16 -0.98 -2.23 -9.95
N TYR A 17 0.35 -2.13 -9.97
CA TYR A 17 1.14 -1.71 -8.80
C TYR A 17 0.84 -0.28 -8.37
N THR A 18 0.74 0.65 -9.33
CA THR A 18 0.38 2.04 -9.04
C THR A 18 -1.00 2.11 -8.42
N MET A 19 -1.99 1.41 -8.98
CA MET A 19 -3.35 1.37 -8.45
C MET A 19 -3.39 0.77 -7.04
N ILE A 20 -2.76 -0.39 -6.82
CA ILE A 20 -2.72 -1.04 -5.51
C ILE A 20 -2.06 -0.12 -4.48
N THR A 21 -0.91 0.46 -4.81
CA THR A 21 -0.18 1.35 -3.90
C THR A 21 -1.00 2.59 -3.55
N PHE A 22 -1.61 3.22 -4.55
CA PHE A 22 -2.48 4.37 -4.35
C PHE A 22 -3.65 4.01 -3.42
N MET A 23 -4.37 2.93 -3.73
CA MET A 23 -5.51 2.49 -2.92
C MET A 23 -5.08 2.14 -1.49
N SER A 24 -3.96 1.45 -1.29
CA SER A 24 -3.46 1.10 0.04
C SER A 24 -3.18 2.33 0.92
N VAL A 25 -2.67 3.43 0.36
CA VAL A 25 -2.43 4.67 1.12
C VAL A 25 -3.72 5.44 1.41
N PHE A 26 -4.60 5.55 0.41
CA PHE A 26 -5.76 6.45 0.48
C PHE A 26 -7.03 5.80 1.05
N ILE A 27 -7.11 4.48 1.14
CA ILE A 27 -8.26 3.78 1.75
C ILE A 27 -8.47 4.16 3.21
N PHE A 28 -7.43 4.66 3.89
CA PHE A 28 -7.49 5.09 5.28
C PHE A 28 -8.01 6.52 5.50
N LEU A 29 -8.16 7.33 4.45
CA LEU A 29 -8.65 8.71 4.59
C LEU A 29 -9.96 8.82 5.41
N PRO A 30 -10.99 7.98 5.18
CA PRO A 30 -12.22 8.03 5.98
C PRO A 30 -11.99 7.69 7.46
N VAL A 31 -11.10 6.73 7.75
CA VAL A 31 -10.77 6.32 9.12
C VAL A 31 -10.01 7.44 9.83
N LEU A 32 -9.01 8.04 9.18
CA LEU A 32 -8.27 9.18 9.73
C LEU A 32 -9.20 10.34 10.04
N TRP A 33 -10.12 10.64 9.13
CA TRP A 33 -11.10 11.69 9.34
C TRP A 33 -12.00 11.37 10.54
N PHE A 34 -12.48 10.13 10.65
CA PHE A 34 -13.28 9.68 11.79
C PHE A 34 -12.52 9.82 13.12
N VAL A 35 -11.32 9.25 13.23
CA VAL A 35 -10.53 9.32 14.48
C VAL A 35 -10.17 10.76 14.84
N HIS A 36 -9.82 11.59 13.85
CA HIS A 36 -9.52 13.01 14.09
C HIS A 36 -10.70 13.77 14.71
N LEU A 37 -11.94 13.47 14.29
CA LEU A 37 -13.14 14.09 14.84
C LEU A 37 -13.41 13.75 16.31
N PHE A 38 -13.06 12.53 16.74
CA PHE A 38 -13.44 12.03 18.07
C PHE A 38 -12.31 12.03 19.11
N THR A 39 -11.05 12.04 18.69
CA THR A 39 -9.94 11.70 19.60
C THR A 39 -8.90 12.82 19.76
N GLN A 40 -8.92 13.86 18.90
CA GLN A 40 -7.89 14.92 18.86
C GLN A 40 -6.43 14.40 18.98
N ASP A 41 -6.17 13.16 18.53
CA ASP A 41 -4.86 12.54 18.63
C ASP A 41 -3.88 13.23 17.67
N SER A 42 -2.92 13.96 18.25
CA SER A 42 -1.85 14.64 17.49
C SER A 42 -0.88 13.66 16.84
N GLY A 43 -0.81 12.41 17.32
CA GLY A 43 0.01 11.34 16.77
C GLY A 43 -0.62 10.61 15.58
N LEU A 44 -1.90 10.81 15.30
CA LEU A 44 -2.65 10.08 14.27
C LEU A 44 -2.01 10.21 12.89
N TYR A 45 -1.74 11.45 12.44
CA TYR A 45 -1.17 11.71 11.13
C TYR A 45 0.27 11.20 11.01
N LEU A 46 1.05 11.27 12.09
CA LEU A 46 2.42 10.75 12.09
C LEU A 46 2.43 9.23 11.89
N ARG A 47 1.55 8.50 12.61
CA ARG A 47 1.41 7.05 12.47
C ARG A 47 0.98 6.67 11.05
N TRP A 48 -0.01 7.38 10.50
CA TRP A 48 -0.44 7.18 9.12
C TRP A 48 0.67 7.43 8.10
N ILE A 49 1.46 8.50 8.27
CA ILE A 49 2.60 8.81 7.38
C ILE A 49 3.63 7.67 7.43
N ILE A 50 3.94 7.15 8.62
CA ILE A 50 4.90 6.04 8.78
C ILE A 50 4.38 4.78 8.10
N CYS A 51 3.11 4.40 8.31
CA CYS A 51 2.50 3.24 7.68
C CYS A 51 2.42 3.39 6.15
N SER A 52 2.01 4.56 5.67
CA SER A 52 1.95 4.87 4.24
C SER A 52 3.33 4.81 3.58
N ALA A 53 4.36 5.39 4.23
CA ALA A 53 5.72 5.33 3.74
C ALA A 53 6.23 3.88 3.65
N PHE A 54 5.95 3.07 4.69
CA PHE A 54 6.30 1.66 4.70
C PHE A 54 5.62 0.90 3.55
N LEU A 55 4.31 1.08 3.34
CA LEU A 55 3.56 0.46 2.24
C LEU A 55 4.13 0.85 0.87
N VAL A 56 4.42 2.13 0.65
CA VAL A 56 4.98 2.61 -0.62
C VAL A 56 6.36 2.01 -0.88
N ILE A 57 7.26 2.02 0.12
CA ILE A 57 8.60 1.44 0.00
C ILE A 57 8.50 -0.08 -0.24
N PHE A 58 7.66 -0.76 0.52
CA PHE A 58 7.43 -2.20 0.38
C PHE A 58 6.94 -2.55 -1.03
N ASN A 59 5.91 -1.86 -1.54
CA ASN A 59 5.38 -2.11 -2.87
C ASN A 59 6.42 -1.83 -3.97
N LEU A 60 7.25 -0.80 -3.79
CA LEU A 60 8.32 -0.47 -4.74
C LEU A 60 9.40 -1.56 -4.75
N LEU A 61 9.82 -2.05 -3.57
CA LEU A 61 10.74 -3.18 -3.47
C LEU A 61 10.14 -4.46 -4.08
N PHE A 62 8.86 -4.72 -3.80
CA PHE A 62 8.13 -5.86 -4.33
C PHE A 62 8.02 -5.81 -5.87
N TYR A 63 7.87 -4.62 -6.45
CA TYR A 63 7.83 -4.42 -7.90
C TYR A 63 9.12 -4.84 -8.61
N TYR A 64 10.27 -4.53 -8.01
CA TYR A 64 11.57 -4.93 -8.53
C TYR A 64 11.94 -6.38 -8.17
N TRP A 65 11.18 -7.02 -7.27
CA TRP A 65 11.36 -8.42 -6.94
C TRP A 65 10.83 -9.30 -8.08
N ASN A 66 11.68 -10.16 -8.64
CA ASN A 66 11.36 -11.05 -9.78
C ASN A 66 10.35 -12.18 -9.48
N TYR A 67 9.68 -12.14 -8.34
CA TYR A 67 8.82 -13.21 -7.83
C TYR A 67 7.50 -12.62 -7.32
N PRO A 68 6.32 -13.15 -7.68
CA PRO A 68 6.05 -14.25 -8.64
C PRO A 68 6.35 -13.93 -10.11
N LYS A 69 6.65 -14.95 -10.91
CA LYS A 69 6.96 -14.84 -12.36
C LYS A 69 5.77 -14.41 -13.25
N GLY A 70 4.55 -14.38 -12.71
CA GLY A 70 3.36 -13.91 -13.41
C GLY A 70 2.88 -12.57 -12.86
N TRP A 71 2.68 -11.56 -13.72
CA TRP A 71 2.27 -10.22 -13.29
C TRP A 71 0.98 -10.23 -12.47
N LEU A 72 -0.03 -11.01 -12.86
CA LEU A 72 -1.31 -11.08 -12.15
C LEU A 72 -1.16 -11.75 -10.77
N ALA A 73 -0.44 -12.87 -10.70
CA ALA A 73 -0.18 -13.56 -9.43
C ALA A 73 0.63 -12.67 -8.47
N ASN A 74 1.53 -11.86 -9.02
CA ASN A 74 2.29 -10.88 -8.29
C ASN A 74 1.37 -9.79 -7.70
N LEU A 75 0.44 -9.23 -8.49
CA LEU A 75 -0.55 -8.28 -7.99
C LEU A 75 -1.44 -8.87 -6.89
N TRP A 76 -1.90 -10.12 -7.03
CA TRP A 76 -2.68 -10.79 -5.98
C TRP A 76 -1.90 -10.98 -4.68
N CYS A 77 -0.63 -11.36 -4.78
CA CYS A 77 0.25 -11.48 -3.63
C CYS A 77 0.45 -10.11 -2.95
N LEU A 78 0.68 -9.06 -3.74
CA LEU A 78 0.79 -7.69 -3.24
C LEU A 78 -0.47 -7.24 -2.50
N ILE A 79 -1.66 -7.49 -3.08
CA ILE A 79 -2.94 -7.19 -2.43
C ILE A 79 -3.04 -7.91 -1.09
N GLY A 80 -2.72 -9.20 -1.04
CA GLY A 80 -2.78 -9.98 0.20
C GLY A 80 -1.86 -9.43 1.29
N ILE A 81 -0.62 -9.09 0.94
CA ILE A 81 0.34 -8.52 1.90
C ILE A 81 -0.13 -7.13 2.35
N ASN A 82 -0.56 -6.28 1.41
CA ASN A 82 -1.07 -4.96 1.76
C ASN A 82 -2.29 -5.08 2.67
N MET A 83 -3.22 -6.00 2.42
CA MET A 83 -4.35 -6.23 3.32
C MET A 83 -3.91 -6.58 4.75
N LEU A 84 -2.89 -7.41 4.94
CA LEU A 84 -2.35 -7.71 6.26
C LEU A 84 -1.78 -6.47 6.94
N VAL A 85 -0.99 -5.68 6.21
CA VAL A 85 -0.41 -4.42 6.73
C VAL A 85 -1.51 -3.42 7.07
N LEU A 86 -2.54 -3.29 6.23
CA LEU A 86 -3.69 -2.42 6.47
C LEU A 86 -4.46 -2.87 7.72
N ILE A 87 -4.66 -4.17 7.95
CA ILE A 87 -5.30 -4.66 9.17
C ILE A 87 -4.49 -4.25 10.41
N PHE A 88 -3.16 -4.41 10.37
CA PHE A 88 -2.29 -3.96 11.45
C PHE A 88 -2.36 -2.45 11.68
N GLU A 89 -2.33 -1.66 10.61
CA GLU A 89 -2.47 -0.20 10.67
C GLU A 89 -3.80 0.20 11.29
N TYR A 90 -4.91 -0.46 10.94
CA TYR A 90 -6.21 -0.21 11.52
C TYR A 90 -6.19 -0.39 13.05
N PHE A 91 -5.68 -1.52 13.55
CA PHE A 91 -5.57 -1.75 15.00
C PHE A 91 -4.65 -0.73 15.68
N TRP A 92 -3.55 -0.36 15.02
CA TRP A 92 -2.59 0.62 15.53
C TRP A 92 -3.17 2.04 15.63
N LEU A 93 -3.97 2.44 14.64
CA LEU A 93 -4.69 3.71 14.64
C LEU A 93 -5.79 3.70 15.71
N MET A 94 -6.56 2.61 15.83
CA MET A 94 -7.63 2.48 16.84
C MET A 94 -7.10 2.45 18.28
N GLN A 95 -5.86 1.99 18.51
CA GLN A 95 -5.24 2.03 19.84
C GLN A 95 -5.11 3.46 20.39
N SER A 96 -5.09 4.49 19.54
CA SER A 96 -5.09 5.89 20.01
C SER A 96 -6.40 6.34 20.64
N MET A 97 -7.49 5.58 20.45
CA MET A 97 -8.84 5.94 20.90
C MET A 97 -9.21 5.47 22.31
N GLY A 98 -8.34 4.68 22.97
CA GLY A 98 -8.52 4.20 24.35
C GLY A 98 -7.47 4.76 25.28
#